data_AF-R7WBJ4-F1
#
_entry.id   AF-R7WBJ4-F1
#
_cell.length_a   1.000
_cell.length_b   1.000
_cell.length_c   1.000
_cell.angle_alpha   90.00
_cell.angle_beta   90.00
_cell.angle_gamma   90.00
#
_symmetry.space_group_name_H-M   'P 1'
#
loop_
_entity.id
_entity.type
_entity.pdbx_description
1 polymer ?
#
loop_
_entity_poly.entity_id
_entity_poly.type
_entity_poly.pdbx_seq_one_letter_code
_entity_poly.pdbx_strand_id
1 'polypeptide(L)'
;MVGAGMVEELREYFAATTAQERAAHAPGLGKAIGVPELGEYLAGRRSFRAAVDDIKANTRLLATAQVSKIRRMADAWGWPVRRLDASATIRARLAGAGPAAESASWERDVRGPGLAAIRAFLADQTSHGHGDDATATAKGVDEPSAPPLLMRLPRMQRCDMVV
;
A
#
# COMPACT_ATOMS: atom_id res chain seq x y z
N MET A 1 -2.76 -3.24 18.91
CA MET A 1 -2.95 -4.61 18.40
C MET A 1 -3.06 -5.58 19.55
N VAL A 2 -1.99 -5.87 20.30
CA VAL A 2 -2.06 -6.76 21.49
C VAL A 2 -3.15 -6.32 22.48
N GLY A 3 -3.10 -5.08 22.98
CA GLY A 3 -4.12 -4.57 23.90
C GLY A 3 -5.52 -4.39 23.29
N ALA A 4 -5.71 -4.72 22.00
CA ALA A 4 -6.97 -4.62 21.29
C ALA A 4 -7.53 -5.99 20.84
N GLY A 5 -6.95 -7.11 21.30
CA GLY A 5 -7.51 -8.46 21.04
C GLY A 5 -6.69 -9.36 20.11
N MET A 6 -5.52 -8.93 19.61
CA MET A 6 -4.74 -9.71 18.65
C MET A 6 -4.35 -11.11 19.14
N VAL A 7 -4.09 -11.26 20.45
CA VAL A 7 -3.64 -12.55 21.01
C VAL A 7 -4.79 -13.54 21.05
N GLU A 8 -5.99 -13.05 21.38
CA GLU A 8 -7.23 -13.79 21.41
C GLU A 8 -7.61 -14.25 20.00
N GLU A 9 -7.58 -13.34 19.02
CA GLU A 9 -7.82 -13.65 17.61
C GLU A 9 -6.92 -14.79 17.12
N LEU A 10 -5.61 -14.73 17.42
CA LEU A 10 -4.67 -15.76 16.98
C LEU A 10 -4.80 -17.05 17.79
N ARG A 11 -5.13 -16.98 19.08
CA ARG A 11 -5.43 -18.17 19.88
C ARG A 11 -6.63 -18.93 19.30
N GLU A 12 -7.70 -18.23 18.93
CA GLU A 12 -8.87 -18.82 18.28
C GLU A 12 -8.51 -19.44 16.93
N TYR A 13 -7.76 -18.73 16.09
CA TYR A 13 -7.26 -19.26 14.82
C TYR A 13 -6.49 -20.58 15.01
N PHE A 14 -5.54 -20.63 15.95
CA PHE A 14 -4.74 -21.84 16.19
C PHE A 14 -5.53 -22.98 16.84
N ALA A 15 -6.60 -22.69 17.59
CA ALA A 15 -7.50 -23.68 18.16
C ALA A 15 -8.51 -24.24 17.14
N ALA A 16 -8.95 -23.41 16.20
CA ALA A 16 -9.94 -23.76 15.18
C ALA A 16 -9.34 -24.43 13.93
N THR A 17 -8.01 -24.50 13.81
CA THR A 17 -7.33 -25.04 12.62
C THR A 17 -6.40 -26.22 12.96
N THR A 18 -6.48 -27.24 12.13
CA THR A 18 -5.57 -28.40 12.16
C THR A 18 -4.18 -28.04 11.64
N ALA A 19 -3.19 -28.92 11.86
CA ALA A 19 -1.86 -28.74 11.28
C ALA A 19 -1.88 -28.71 9.74
N GLN A 20 -2.73 -29.51 9.11
CA GLN A 20 -2.85 -29.58 7.65
C GLN A 20 -3.46 -28.29 7.08
N GLU A 21 -4.50 -27.75 7.71
CA GLU A 21 -5.10 -26.46 7.30
C GLU A 21 -4.08 -25.32 7.46
N ARG A 22 -3.35 -25.28 8.58
CA ARG A 22 -2.27 -24.30 8.78
C ARG A 22 -1.15 -24.43 7.74
N ALA A 23 -0.80 -25.64 7.33
CA ALA A 23 0.16 -25.86 6.24
C ALA A 23 -0.39 -25.32 4.90
N ALA A 24 -1.69 -25.50 4.62
CA ALA A 24 -2.33 -24.91 3.45
C ALA A 24 -2.38 -23.37 3.49
N HIS A 25 -2.35 -22.76 4.67
CA HIS A 25 -2.29 -21.30 4.83
C HIS A 25 -0.88 -20.71 4.66
N ALA A 26 0.18 -21.53 4.70
CA ALA A 26 1.57 -21.10 4.62
C ALA A 26 1.93 -20.18 3.43
N PRO A 27 1.40 -20.34 2.19
CA PRO A 27 1.70 -19.40 1.10
C PRO A 27 1.03 -18.02 1.26
N GLY A 28 -0.03 -17.92 2.09
CA GLY A 28 -0.85 -16.72 2.27
C GLY A 28 -0.90 -16.27 3.74
N LEU A 29 -2.03 -16.52 4.41
CA LEU A 29 -2.29 -16.08 5.79
C LEU A 29 -1.18 -16.48 6.78
N GLY A 30 -0.56 -17.65 6.59
CA GLY A 30 0.55 -18.11 7.42
C GLY A 30 1.79 -17.21 7.39
N LYS A 31 1.91 -16.30 6.41
CA LYS A 31 3.00 -15.30 6.32
C LYS A 31 2.67 -13.98 7.02
N ALA A 32 1.44 -13.78 7.49
CA ALA A 32 1.07 -12.54 8.15
C ALA A 32 1.91 -12.36 9.42
N ILE A 33 2.60 -11.22 9.54
CA ILE A 33 3.40 -10.89 10.73
C ILE A 33 2.49 -10.91 11.95
N GLY A 34 2.87 -11.68 12.96
CA GLY A 34 2.07 -12.02 14.13
C GLY A 34 1.67 -13.49 14.18
N VAL A 35 1.37 -14.11 13.03
CA VAL A 35 0.94 -15.52 12.97
C VAL A 35 2.08 -16.46 13.38
N PRO A 36 3.26 -16.48 12.72
CA PRO A 36 4.32 -17.38 13.13
C PRO A 36 4.88 -17.01 14.52
N GLU A 37 5.01 -15.72 14.85
CA GLU A 37 5.57 -15.27 16.13
C GLU A 37 4.69 -15.66 17.32
N LEU A 38 3.38 -15.39 17.26
CA LEU A 38 2.47 -15.82 18.32
C LEU A 38 2.17 -17.33 18.25
N GLY A 39 2.31 -17.97 17.09
CA GLY A 39 2.23 -19.43 16.98
C GLY A 39 3.31 -20.14 17.80
N GLU A 40 4.56 -19.67 17.75
CA GLU A 40 5.65 -20.18 18.59
C GLU A 40 5.38 -19.94 20.09
N TYR A 41 4.83 -18.78 20.45
CA TYR A 41 4.44 -18.48 21.83
C TYR A 41 3.32 -19.40 22.32
N LEU A 42 2.25 -19.55 21.55
CA LEU A 42 1.09 -20.39 21.90
C LEU A 42 1.46 -21.86 21.99
N ALA A 43 2.46 -22.30 21.23
CA ALA A 43 3.03 -23.65 21.34
C ALA A 43 4.05 -23.82 22.49
N GLY A 44 4.27 -22.78 23.31
CA GLY A 44 5.19 -22.82 24.44
C GLY A 44 6.68 -22.81 24.08
N ARG A 45 7.03 -22.56 22.80
CA ARG A 45 8.41 -22.58 22.30
C ARG A 45 9.11 -21.22 22.41
N ARG A 46 8.37 -20.15 22.70
CA ARG A 46 8.89 -18.78 22.84
C ARG A 46 8.16 -18.03 23.95
N SER A 47 8.84 -17.09 24.61
CA SER A 47 8.18 -16.19 25.57
C SER A 47 7.29 -15.17 24.85
N PHE A 48 6.22 -14.72 25.51
CA PHE A 48 5.33 -13.69 24.95
C PHE A 48 6.07 -12.41 24.57
N ARG A 49 6.98 -11.94 25.44
CA ARG A 49 7.79 -10.74 25.18
C ARG A 49 8.62 -10.89 23.91
N ALA A 50 9.34 -12.00 23.76
CA ALA A 50 10.15 -12.25 22.58
C ALA A 50 9.30 -12.26 21.29
N ALA A 51 8.12 -12.90 21.32
CA ALA A 51 7.21 -12.89 20.19
C ALA A 51 6.73 -11.47 19.81
N VAL A 52 6.39 -10.63 20.81
CA VAL A 52 6.01 -9.23 20.57
C VAL A 52 7.17 -8.40 20.02
N ASP A 53 8.39 -8.63 20.51
CA ASP A 53 9.58 -7.93 20.02
C ASP A 53 9.88 -8.31 18.57
N ASP A 54 9.76 -9.59 18.21
CA ASP A 54 9.91 -10.06 16.83
C ASP A 54 8.84 -9.49 15.89
N ILE A 55 7.57 -9.39 16.33
CA ILE A 55 6.51 -8.74 15.56
C ILE A 55 6.87 -7.29 15.22
N LYS A 56 7.42 -6.54 16.19
CA LYS A 56 7.85 -5.16 15.98
C LYS A 56 9.05 -5.10 15.03
N ALA A 57 10.04 -5.97 15.21
CA ALA A 57 11.23 -6.03 14.36
C ALA A 57 10.86 -6.37 12.91
N ASN A 58 10.05 -7.40 12.70
CA ASN A 58 9.60 -7.84 11.38
C ASN A 58 8.74 -6.77 10.69
N THR A 59 7.85 -6.10 11.43
CA THR A 59 7.07 -4.97 10.89
C THR A 59 7.98 -3.81 10.43
N ARG A 60 9.06 -3.52 11.18
CA ARG A 60 10.05 -2.49 10.80
C ARG A 60 10.82 -2.87 9.54
N LEU A 61 11.23 -4.13 9.42
CA LEU A 61 11.90 -4.65 8.23
C LEU A 61 10.98 -4.58 7.01
N LEU A 62 9.71 -4.98 7.16
CA LEU A 62 8.70 -4.87 6.11
C LEU A 62 8.53 -3.42 5.64
N ALA A 63 8.38 -2.46 6.57
CA ALA A 63 8.26 -1.05 6.22
C ALA A 63 9.49 -0.53 5.45
N THR A 64 10.69 -0.96 5.86
CA THR A 64 11.94 -0.60 5.16
C THR A 64 11.97 -1.17 3.74
N ALA A 65 11.60 -2.44 3.57
CA ALA A 65 11.53 -3.09 2.26
C ALA A 65 10.48 -2.44 1.35
N GLN A 66 9.32 -2.07 1.89
CA GLN A 66 8.27 -1.35 1.17
C GLN A 66 8.75 0.01 0.66
N VAL A 67 9.44 0.80 1.49
CA VAL A 67 10.03 2.08 1.06
C VAL A 67 11.04 1.87 -0.08
N SER A 68 11.93 0.89 0.05
CA SER A 68 12.90 0.55 -1.00
C SER A 68 12.22 0.16 -2.31
N LYS A 69 11.12 -0.61 -2.24
CA LYS A 69 10.34 -1.00 -3.42
C LYS A 69 9.68 0.21 -4.08
N ILE A 70 9.06 1.10 -3.31
CA ILE A 70 8.44 2.33 -3.84
C ILE A 70 9.49 3.24 -4.48
N ARG A 71 10.66 3.41 -3.85
CA ARG A 71 11.77 4.18 -4.44
C ARG A 71 12.22 3.58 -5.76
N ARG A 72 12.37 2.25 -5.85
CA ARG A 72 12.69 1.58 -7.12
C ARG A 72 11.64 1.88 -8.19
N MET A 73 10.35 1.85 -7.85
CA MET A 73 9.27 2.17 -8.79
C MET A 73 9.37 3.62 -9.28
N ALA A 74 9.63 4.57 -8.38
CA ALA A 74 9.77 5.98 -8.74
C ALA A 74 11.05 6.24 -9.55
N ASP A 75 12.20 5.79 -9.07
CA ASP A 75 13.51 6.18 -9.58
C ASP A 75 13.95 5.34 -10.78
N ALA A 76 13.78 4.01 -10.71
CA ALA A 76 14.28 3.10 -11.75
C ALA A 76 13.25 2.87 -12.86
N TRP A 77 11.96 2.86 -12.53
CA TRP A 77 10.90 2.65 -13.52
C TRP A 77 10.24 3.95 -13.99
N GLY A 78 10.62 5.09 -13.41
CA GLY A 78 10.10 6.41 -13.78
C GLY A 78 8.60 6.57 -13.50
N TRP A 79 8.04 5.81 -12.56
CA TRP A 79 6.62 5.94 -12.25
C TRP A 79 6.37 7.33 -11.65
N PRO A 80 5.31 8.05 -12.09
CA PRO A 80 5.00 9.39 -11.60
C PRO A 80 4.38 9.32 -10.18
N VAL A 81 5.21 8.98 -9.20
CA VAL A 81 4.81 8.86 -7.80
C VAL A 81 4.81 10.23 -7.14
N ARG A 82 3.64 10.68 -6.67
CA ARG A 82 3.51 11.88 -5.86
C ARG A 82 3.62 11.54 -4.38
N ARG A 83 4.66 12.03 -3.72
CA ARG A 83 4.85 11.87 -2.27
C ARG A 83 3.90 12.78 -1.48
N LEU A 84 3.22 12.20 -0.49
CA LEU A 84 2.47 12.91 0.56
C LEU A 84 3.16 12.62 1.90
N ASP A 85 3.40 13.64 2.71
CA ASP A 85 4.23 13.50 3.92
C ASP A 85 3.38 13.49 5.20
N ALA A 86 3.04 12.29 5.66
CA ALA A 86 2.25 12.11 6.89
C ALA A 86 3.08 12.24 8.19
N SER A 87 4.37 12.60 8.12
CA SER A 87 5.25 12.55 9.30
C SER A 87 4.79 13.46 10.44
N ALA A 88 4.24 14.64 10.12
CA ALA A 88 3.71 15.56 11.12
C ALA A 88 2.51 14.95 11.87
N THR A 89 1.63 14.25 11.15
CA THR A 89 0.48 13.53 11.74
C THR A 89 0.93 12.42 12.66
N ILE A 90 1.90 11.60 12.23
CA ILE A 90 2.43 10.54 13.08
C ILE A 90 3.11 11.11 14.33
N ARG A 91 3.88 12.20 14.21
CA ARG A 91 4.49 12.87 15.37
C ARG A 91 3.44 13.42 16.33
N ALA A 92 2.38 14.07 15.85
CA ALA A 92 1.29 14.56 16.68
C ALA A 92 0.61 13.42 17.46
N ARG A 93 0.36 12.29 16.80
CA ARG A 93 -0.20 11.09 17.41
C ARG A 93 0.70 10.51 18.51
N LEU A 94 1.99 10.36 18.23
CA LEU A 94 2.95 9.82 19.19
C LEU A 94 3.16 10.74 20.40
N ALA A 95 3.03 12.05 20.20
CA ALA A 95 3.10 13.03 21.28
C ALA A 95 1.80 13.13 22.09
N GLY A 96 0.72 12.42 21.71
CA GLY A 96 -0.58 12.54 22.37
C GLY A 96 -1.20 13.93 22.21
N ALA A 97 -0.89 14.65 21.13
CA ALA A 97 -1.36 16.01 20.88
C ALA A 97 -2.88 16.12 20.64
N GLY A 98 -3.54 14.96 20.53
CA GLY A 98 -4.99 14.83 20.42
C GLY A 98 -5.52 14.88 18.99
N PRO A 99 -6.79 14.48 18.80
CA PRO A 99 -7.37 14.29 17.46
C PRO A 99 -7.37 15.55 16.60
N ALA A 100 -7.51 16.73 17.21
CA ALA A 100 -7.52 18.00 16.48
C ALA A 100 -6.16 18.31 15.83
N ALA A 101 -5.05 18.11 16.56
CA ALA A 101 -3.70 18.32 16.04
C ALA A 101 -3.33 17.27 14.97
N GLU A 102 -3.69 16.00 15.20
CA GLU A 102 -3.56 14.93 14.21
C GLU A 102 -4.31 15.29 12.92
N SER A 103 -5.59 15.68 13.03
CA SER A 103 -6.44 16.03 11.87
C SER A 103 -5.93 17.25 11.12
N ALA A 104 -5.51 18.31 11.83
CA ALA A 104 -5.01 19.53 11.22
C ALA A 104 -3.72 19.27 10.41
N SER A 105 -2.80 18.47 10.93
CA SER A 105 -1.58 18.10 10.19
C SER A 105 -1.88 17.19 8.99
N TRP A 106 -2.82 16.25 9.14
CA TRP A 106 -3.25 15.37 8.05
C TRP A 106 -3.90 16.14 6.91
N GLU A 107 -4.79 17.08 7.25
CA GLU A 107 -5.47 17.92 6.26
C GLU A 107 -4.47 18.70 5.42
N ARG A 108 -3.50 19.34 6.09
CA ARG A 108 -2.50 20.18 5.46
C ARG A 108 -1.51 19.38 4.59
N ASP A 109 -0.97 18.28 5.09
CA ASP A 109 0.19 17.63 4.48
C ASP A 109 -0.17 16.41 3.60
N VAL A 110 -1.38 15.86 3.76
CA VAL A 110 -1.81 14.63 3.06
C VAL A 110 -3.13 14.81 2.31
N ARG A 111 -4.24 15.09 3.00
CA ARG A 111 -5.57 15.11 2.37
C ARG A 111 -5.73 16.24 1.36
N GLY A 112 -5.38 17.47 1.75
CA GLY A 112 -5.45 18.64 0.87
C GLY A 112 -4.62 18.46 -0.41
N PRO A 113 -3.31 18.19 -0.31
CA PRO A 113 -2.47 17.95 -1.48
C PRO A 113 -2.89 16.73 -2.31
N GLY A 114 -3.34 15.65 -1.67
CA GLY A 114 -3.85 14.45 -2.36
C GLY A 114 -5.10 14.76 -3.20
N LEU A 115 -6.07 15.47 -2.63
CA LEU A 115 -7.29 15.87 -3.36
C LEU A 115 -6.99 16.86 -4.48
N ALA A 116 -6.05 17.78 -4.28
CA ALA A 116 -5.62 18.70 -5.34
C ALA A 116 -5.00 17.95 -6.52
N ALA A 117 -4.16 16.93 -6.25
CA ALA A 117 -3.57 16.10 -7.28
C ALA A 117 -4.63 15.31 -8.07
N ILE A 118 -5.61 14.73 -7.38
CA ILE A 118 -6.73 14.01 -8.02
C ILE A 118 -7.54 14.95 -8.91
N ARG A 119 -7.88 16.16 -8.43
CA ARG A 119 -8.61 17.15 -9.24
C ARG A 119 -7.84 17.56 -10.49
N ALA A 120 -6.54 17.81 -10.37
CA ALA A 120 -5.70 18.15 -11.52
C ALA A 120 -5.66 17.01 -12.55
N PHE A 121 -5.49 15.76 -12.09
CA PHE A 121 -5.53 14.59 -12.96
C PHE A 121 -6.87 14.48 -13.71
N LEU A 122 -8.00 14.64 -13.02
CA LEU A 122 -9.31 14.56 -13.66
C LEU A 122 -9.55 15.69 -14.67
N ALA A 123 -9.09 16.92 -14.38
CA ALA A 123 -9.22 18.05 -15.29
C ALA A 123 -8.41 17.87 -16.58
N ASP A 124 -7.20 17.34 -16.48
CA ASP A 124 -6.33 17.06 -17.62
C ASP A 124 -7.00 16.05 -18.59
N GLN A 125 -7.64 15.02 -18.04
CA GLN A 125 -8.38 14.02 -18.81
C GLN A 125 -9.59 14.60 -19.56
N THR A 126 -10.25 15.63 -19.01
CA THR A 126 -11.39 16.30 -19.68
C THR A 126 -10.94 17.20 -20.82
N SER A 127 -9.74 17.78 -20.75
CA SER A 127 -9.19 18.65 -21.79
C SER A 127 -8.71 17.89 -23.04
N HIS A 128 -8.31 16.63 -22.88
CA HIS A 128 -7.90 15.75 -24.00
C HIS A 128 -9.07 15.06 -24.72
N GLY A 129 -10.32 15.23 -24.25
CA GLY A 129 -11.51 14.58 -24.82
C GLY A 129 -12.44 15.51 -25.61
N HIS A 130 -12.12 16.80 -25.76
CA HIS A 130 -13.00 17.81 -26.38
C HIS A 130 -12.37 18.56 -27.56
N GLY A 131 -11.32 18.00 -28.18
CA GLY A 131 -10.48 18.68 -29.17
C GLY A 131 -10.65 18.29 -30.65
N ASP A 132 -11.41 17.25 -31.00
CA ASP A 132 -11.48 16.73 -32.38
C ASP A 132 -12.92 16.67 -32.95
N ASP A 133 -13.75 17.69 -32.73
CA ASP A 133 -15.00 17.81 -33.50
C ASP A 133 -15.40 19.27 -33.81
N ALA A 134 -14.48 20.00 -34.45
CA ALA A 134 -14.85 21.22 -35.18
C ALA A 134 -13.80 21.55 -36.24
N THR A 135 -13.89 20.91 -37.41
CA THR A 135 -13.76 21.50 -38.77
C THR A 135 -13.26 20.46 -39.79
N ALA A 136 -14.14 20.01 -40.70
CA ALA A 136 -13.84 19.85 -42.14
C ALA A 136 -15.04 19.25 -42.90
N THR A 137 -15.75 20.09 -43.64
CA THR A 137 -16.46 19.66 -44.84
C THR A 137 -15.45 19.39 -45.96
N ALA A 138 -15.69 18.30 -46.70
CA ALA A 138 -15.25 17.92 -48.05
C ALA A 138 -14.03 16.98 -48.22
N LYS A 139 -14.39 15.74 -48.64
CA LYS A 139 -13.70 14.79 -49.53
C LYS A 139 -12.34 14.20 -49.12
N GLY A 140 -12.36 12.89 -48.90
CA GLY A 140 -11.19 12.01 -49.02
C GLY A 140 -11.36 10.79 -48.12
N VAL A 141 -11.50 9.61 -48.72
CA VAL A 141 -11.46 8.33 -48.00
C VAL A 141 -10.02 8.15 -47.52
N ASP A 142 -9.80 8.24 -46.22
CA ASP A 142 -8.66 7.57 -45.59
C ASP A 142 -9.01 7.16 -44.16
N GLU A 143 -8.56 5.97 -43.82
CA GLU A 143 -8.85 5.18 -42.62
C GLU A 143 -8.47 5.94 -41.33
N PRO A 144 -9.28 5.89 -40.24
CA PRO A 144 -8.97 6.63 -39.03
C PRO A 144 -7.75 6.01 -38.33
N SER A 145 -6.64 6.75 -38.35
CA SER A 145 -5.47 6.53 -37.51
C SER A 145 -5.89 6.45 -36.05
N ALA A 146 -5.56 5.32 -35.40
CA ALA A 146 -5.85 5.07 -33.98
C ALA A 146 -5.33 6.20 -33.07
N PRO A 147 -6.05 6.51 -31.96
CA PRO A 147 -5.63 7.54 -31.01
C PRO A 147 -4.28 7.17 -30.36
N PRO A 148 -3.47 8.17 -29.96
CA PRO A 148 -2.16 7.94 -29.37
C PRO A 148 -2.31 7.06 -28.13
N LEU A 149 -1.57 5.94 -28.18
CA LEU A 149 -1.54 4.89 -27.18
C LEU A 149 -1.46 5.50 -25.77
N LEU A 150 -2.50 5.21 -24.97
CA LEU A 150 -2.44 5.17 -23.52
C LEU A 150 -1.03 4.75 -23.08
N MET A 151 -0.43 5.57 -22.21
CA MET A 151 0.75 5.24 -21.39
C MET A 151 0.88 3.72 -21.25
N ARG A 152 1.82 3.13 -22.03
CA ARG A 152 2.18 1.73 -21.89
C ARG A 152 2.75 1.57 -20.48
N LEU A 153 1.89 1.22 -19.53
CA LEU A 153 2.32 0.70 -18.24
C LEU A 153 3.31 -0.43 -18.54
N PRO A 154 4.55 -0.38 -18.01
CA PRO A 154 5.48 -1.48 -18.19
C PRO A 154 4.79 -2.75 -17.73
N ARG A 155 4.77 -3.78 -18.60
CA ARG A 155 4.25 -5.10 -18.24
C ARG A 155 4.88 -5.50 -16.91
N MET A 156 4.04 -5.81 -15.92
CA MET A 156 4.47 -6.41 -14.65
C MET A 156 5.24 -7.69 -14.97
N GLN A 157 6.56 -7.61 -15.10
CA GLN A 157 7.41 -8.76 -14.94
C GLN A 157 7.32 -9.13 -13.46
N ARG A 158 6.86 -10.36 -13.20
CA ARG A 158 6.78 -10.96 -11.87
C ARG A 158 8.10 -10.67 -11.15
N CYS A 159 8.03 -9.90 -10.06
CA CYS A 159 9.16 -9.74 -9.18
C CYS A 159 9.43 -11.11 -8.55
N ASP A 160 10.57 -11.71 -8.88
CA ASP A 160 11.15 -12.75 -8.05
C ASP A 160 11.30 -12.18 -6.64
N MET A 161 10.60 -12.79 -5.69
CA MET A 161 10.82 -12.56 -4.27
C MET A 161 12.17 -13.16 -3.92
N VAL A 162 13.21 -12.34 -3.89
CA VAL A 162 14.39 -12.67 -3.10
C VAL A 162 14.02 -12.35 -1.65
N VAL A 163 13.77 -13.42 -0.89
CA VAL A 163 13.59 -13.43 0.57
C VAL A 163 14.94 -13.22 1.24
#